data_AF-A0AAV7PQ11-F1
#
_entry.id   AF-A0AAV7PQ11-F1
#
_cell.length_a   1.000
_cell.length_b   1.000
_cell.length_c   1.000
_cell.angle_alpha   90.00
_cell.angle_beta   90.00
_cell.angle_gamma   90.00
#
_symmetry.space_group_name_H-M   'P 1'
#
loop_
_entity.id
_entity.type
_entity.pdbx_description
1 polymer ?
#
loop_
_entity_poly.entity_id
_entity_poly.type
_entity_poly.pdbx_seq_one_letter_code
_entity_poly.pdbx_strand_id
1 'polypeptide(L)'
;MNLSNRIIDSIESKALNKGLNFVPTPKIDLFKTRTEIAELFRKVRLKTFFLEREFAEPDRNTGLRTKSNFCPTTGQMPPEVLAFEKSVSRKINGLVGTANDTFHNKSTDELTALKHLNADPSIIIKPADKGGATVILPVAMYKDECRRLLDNTQHYKRLSRDPTPEIQEEISFVVSKGIDNDWITKHEAAFLTQPNPKTPYFYILPKIHKGKIPHPGDPSCPG
;
A
#
# COMPACT_ATOMS: atom_id res chain seq x y z
N MET A 1 13.08 -16.21 -13.03
CA MET A 1 13.61 -17.55 -12.67
C MET A 1 12.43 -18.46 -12.36
N ASN A 2 12.31 -19.58 -13.05
CA ASN A 2 11.24 -20.55 -12.80
C ASN A 2 11.81 -21.75 -12.03
N LEU A 3 11.31 -21.96 -10.81
CA LEU A 3 11.64 -23.11 -9.96
C LEU A 3 10.47 -24.10 -9.86
N SER A 4 9.40 -23.85 -10.62
CA SER A 4 8.25 -24.73 -10.71
C SER A 4 8.36 -25.66 -11.92
N ASN A 5 7.56 -26.73 -11.91
CA ASN A 5 7.42 -27.63 -13.06
C ASN A 5 6.49 -27.05 -14.14
N ARG A 6 5.89 -25.88 -13.91
CA ARG A 6 5.00 -25.23 -14.87
C ARG A 6 5.82 -24.72 -16.05
N ILE A 7 5.42 -25.10 -17.26
CA ILE A 7 5.99 -24.55 -18.48
C ILE A 7 5.54 -23.09 -18.59
N ILE A 8 6.48 -22.18 -18.82
CA ILE A 8 6.22 -20.76 -19.06
C ILE A 8 6.41 -20.53 -20.55
N ASP A 9 5.36 -20.08 -21.25
CA ASP A 9 5.48 -19.81 -22.68
C ASP A 9 6.24 -18.51 -22.97
N SER A 10 6.43 -18.19 -24.26
CA SER A 10 7.17 -17.00 -24.68
C SER A 10 6.45 -15.69 -24.34
N ILE A 11 5.11 -15.68 -24.33
CA ILE A 11 4.27 -14.51 -24.03
C ILE A 11 4.29 -14.23 -22.53
N GLU A 12 4.12 -15.26 -21.72
CA GLU A 12 4.23 -15.22 -20.27
C GLU A 12 5.63 -14.78 -19.84
N SER A 13 6.68 -15.35 -20.45
CA SER A 13 8.06 -14.95 -20.19
C SER A 13 8.28 -13.48 -20.52
N LYS A 14 7.78 -13.00 -21.68
CA LYS A 14 7.86 -11.59 -22.07
C LYS A 14 7.12 -10.69 -21.07
N ALA A 15 5.94 -11.10 -20.62
CA ALA A 15 5.15 -10.34 -19.66
C ALA A 15 5.85 -10.25 -18.29
N LEU A 16 6.41 -11.36 -17.79
CA LEU A 16 7.12 -11.45 -16.51
C LEU A 16 8.48 -10.72 -16.53
N ASN A 17 9.16 -10.70 -17.67
CA ASN A 17 10.44 -10.01 -17.84
C ASN A 17 10.32 -8.48 -17.79
N LYS A 18 9.11 -7.92 -17.92
CA LYS A 18 8.89 -6.48 -17.65
C LYS A 18 9.05 -6.16 -16.15
N GLY A 19 9.04 -7.17 -15.28
CA GLY A 19 9.20 -7.04 -13.83
C GLY A 19 7.88 -6.79 -13.09
N LEU A 20 7.86 -7.09 -11.79
CA LEU A 20 6.66 -6.95 -10.95
C LEU A 20 6.29 -5.48 -10.65
N ASN A 21 7.22 -4.55 -10.84
CA ASN A 21 6.98 -3.11 -10.72
C ASN A 21 6.52 -2.48 -12.03
N PHE A 22 6.35 -3.26 -13.10
CA PHE A 22 5.82 -2.75 -14.36
C PHE A 22 4.36 -2.32 -14.17
N VAL A 23 4.05 -1.08 -14.54
CA VAL A 23 2.70 -0.54 -14.48
C VAL A 23 2.11 -0.55 -15.89
N PRO A 24 1.11 -1.41 -16.19
CA PRO A 24 0.39 -1.35 -17.45
C PRO A 24 -0.28 0.01 -17.62
N THR A 25 -0.45 0.48 -18.86
CA THR A 25 -1.21 1.69 -19.15
C THR A 25 -2.57 1.59 -18.44
N PRO A 26 -2.82 2.42 -17.40
CA PRO A 26 -3.99 2.25 -16.56
C PRO A 26 -5.25 2.63 -17.33
N LYS A 27 -6.37 2.00 -16.98
CA LYS A 27 -7.68 2.53 -17.36
C LYS A 27 -7.96 3.75 -16.49
N ILE A 28 -8.52 4.80 -17.09
CA ILE A 28 -8.92 5.97 -16.32
C ILE A 28 -10.08 5.60 -15.41
N ASP A 29 -9.88 5.81 -14.11
CA ASP A 29 -10.92 5.77 -13.09
C ASP A 29 -11.34 7.20 -12.78
N LEU A 30 -12.51 7.59 -13.30
CA LEU A 30 -13.05 8.94 -13.13
C LEU A 30 -13.28 9.31 -11.67
N PHE A 31 -13.67 8.35 -10.85
CA PHE A 31 -13.91 8.59 -9.43
C PHE A 31 -12.59 8.88 -8.73
N LYS A 32 -11.60 8.00 -8.91
CA LYS A 32 -10.26 8.20 -8.36
C LYS A 32 -9.62 9.51 -8.83
N THR A 33 -9.71 9.81 -10.13
CA THR A 33 -9.21 11.07 -10.69
C THR A 33 -9.87 12.27 -10.03
N ARG A 34 -11.20 12.27 -9.84
CA ARG A 34 -11.91 13.36 -9.13
C ARG A 34 -11.46 13.49 -7.67
N THR A 35 -11.30 12.39 -6.96
CA THR A 35 -10.81 12.39 -5.58
C THR A 35 -9.39 12.94 -5.48
N GLU A 36 -8.49 12.54 -6.37
CA GLU A 36 -7.11 13.02 -6.39
C GLU A 36 -7.02 14.52 -6.72
N ILE A 37 -7.87 15.01 -7.62
CA ILE A 37 -7.97 16.44 -7.94
C ILE A 37 -8.49 17.23 -6.73
N ALA A 38 -9.52 16.72 -6.05
CA ALA A 38 -10.03 17.35 -4.83
C ALA A 38 -8.94 17.42 -3.74
N GLU A 39 -8.14 16.37 -3.58
CA GLU A 39 -7.00 16.36 -2.66
C GLU A 39 -5.89 17.34 -3.09
N LEU A 40 -5.61 17.45 -4.39
CA LEU A 40 -4.66 18.44 -4.91
C LEU A 40 -5.14 19.86 -4.58
N PHE A 41 -6.40 20.17 -4.88
CA PHE A 41 -6.99 21.48 -4.60
C PHE A 41 -6.98 21.76 -3.10
N ARG A 42 -7.38 20.80 -2.27
CA ARG A 42 -7.29 20.92 -0.81
C ARG A 42 -5.86 21.25 -0.36
N LYS A 43 -4.83 20.58 -0.89
CA LYS A 43 -3.42 20.87 -0.56
C LYS A 43 -3.02 22.29 -0.95
N VAL A 44 -3.39 22.75 -2.15
CA VAL A 44 -3.10 24.13 -2.60
C VAL A 44 -3.81 25.12 -1.69
N ARG A 45 -5.11 24.93 -1.45
CA ARG A 45 -5.90 25.77 -0.55
C ARG A 45 -5.31 25.87 0.85
N LEU A 46 -4.91 24.74 1.43
CA LEU A 46 -4.30 24.73 2.77
C LEU A 46 -2.98 25.52 2.78
N LYS A 47 -2.11 25.31 1.80
CA LYS A 47 -0.86 26.07 1.70
C LYS A 47 -1.12 27.57 1.56
N THR A 48 -2.06 27.97 0.71
CA THR A 48 -2.40 29.39 0.53
C THR A 48 -3.06 29.97 1.78
N PHE A 49 -4.00 29.25 2.40
CA PHE A 49 -4.71 29.69 3.60
C PHE A 49 -3.75 29.98 4.75
N PHE A 50 -2.71 29.17 4.89
CA PHE A 50 -1.75 29.24 5.99
C PHE A 50 -0.49 30.06 5.68
N LEU A 51 -0.30 30.54 4.44
CA LEU A 51 0.95 31.19 4.00
C LEU A 51 1.30 32.45 4.81
N GLU A 52 0.29 33.27 5.13
CA GLU A 52 0.46 34.57 5.80
C GLU A 52 -0.19 34.61 7.19
N ARG A 53 -0.54 33.44 7.72
CA ARG A 53 -1.15 33.33 9.04
C ARG A 53 -0.10 32.92 10.04
N GLU A 54 0.17 33.78 11.00
CA GLU A 54 0.91 33.40 12.19
C GLU A 54 0.02 32.52 13.07
N PHE A 55 0.55 31.38 13.48
CA PHE A 55 -0.07 30.52 14.47
C PHE A 55 0.72 30.60 15.75
N ALA A 56 0.02 30.66 16.87
CA ALA A 56 0.67 30.39 18.15
C ALA A 56 1.28 28.99 18.11
N GLU A 57 2.51 28.85 18.59
CA GLU A 57 3.11 27.55 18.79
C GLU A 57 2.18 26.71 19.67
N PRO A 58 1.87 25.46 19.27
CA PRO A 58 1.00 24.62 20.08
C PRO A 58 1.68 24.34 21.42
N ASP A 59 0.92 24.50 22.51
CA ASP A 59 1.36 24.22 23.89
C ASP A 59 1.92 22.79 24.06
N ARG A 60 1.44 21.85 23.23
CA ARG A 60 1.98 20.48 23.10
C ARG A 60 2.07 20.05 21.64
N ASN A 61 3.29 19.74 21.17
CA ASN A 61 3.55 19.12 19.87
C ASN A 61 3.98 17.66 20.01
N THR A 62 3.00 16.76 20.17
CA THR A 62 3.25 15.32 20.37
C THR A 62 3.31 14.51 19.07
N GLY A 63 2.94 15.11 17.93
CA GLY A 63 2.80 14.40 16.65
C GLY A 63 1.64 13.39 16.58
N LEU A 64 0.93 13.12 17.68
CA LEU A 64 -0.16 12.15 17.78
C LEU A 64 -1.49 12.77 17.33
N ARG A 65 -1.64 13.00 16.02
CA ARG A 65 -2.81 13.70 15.46
C ARG A 65 -3.42 12.92 14.31
N THR A 66 -4.75 12.82 14.30
CA THR A 66 -5.48 12.27 13.15
C THR A 66 -5.43 13.23 11.96
N LYS A 67 -5.58 12.69 10.74
CA LYS A 67 -5.61 13.51 9.53
C LYS A 67 -6.80 14.47 9.60
N SER A 68 -6.53 15.76 9.45
CA SER A 68 -7.57 16.78 9.40
C SER A 68 -8.34 16.74 8.08
N ASN A 69 -9.66 16.82 8.18
CA ASN A 69 -10.57 16.99 7.04
C ASN A 69 -10.81 18.47 6.72
N PHE A 70 -10.13 19.40 7.41
CA PHE A 70 -10.26 20.81 7.14
C PHE A 70 -9.85 21.12 5.70
N CYS A 71 -10.68 21.90 5.02
CA CYS A 71 -10.44 22.44 3.70
C CYS A 71 -11.01 23.87 3.68
N PRO A 72 -10.18 24.89 3.37
CA PRO A 72 -10.66 26.26 3.22
C PRO A 72 -11.78 26.37 2.18
N THR A 73 -12.79 27.18 2.48
CA THR A 73 -13.89 27.44 1.55
C THR A 73 -13.43 28.35 0.41
N THR A 74 -14.16 28.33 -0.70
CA THR A 74 -13.86 29.15 -1.88
C THR A 74 -13.76 30.64 -1.55
N GLY A 75 -14.59 31.15 -0.62
CA GLY A 75 -14.56 32.56 -0.21
C GLY A 75 -13.32 32.95 0.62
N GLN A 76 -12.56 31.97 1.11
CA GLN A 76 -11.32 32.19 1.85
C GLN A 76 -10.08 32.17 0.94
N MET A 77 -10.25 31.87 -0.36
CA MET A 77 -9.16 31.69 -1.31
C MET A 77 -8.98 32.90 -2.22
N PRO A 78 -7.73 33.30 -2.53
CA PRO A 78 -7.45 34.31 -3.53
C PRO A 78 -7.97 33.92 -4.93
N PRO A 79 -8.35 34.90 -5.78
CA PRO A 79 -8.82 34.66 -7.14
C PRO A 79 -7.88 33.79 -8.00
N GLU A 80 -6.56 33.91 -7.78
CA GLU A 80 -5.52 33.17 -8.51
C GLU A 80 -5.62 31.67 -8.27
N VAL A 81 -5.89 31.26 -7.03
CA VAL A 81 -6.09 29.84 -6.67
C VAL A 81 -7.35 29.30 -7.33
N LEU A 82 -8.44 30.07 -7.31
CA LEU A 82 -9.70 29.66 -7.93
C LEU A 82 -9.58 29.55 -9.47
N ALA A 83 -8.84 30.48 -10.08
CA ALA A 83 -8.53 30.43 -11.51
C ALA A 83 -7.68 29.21 -11.86
N PHE A 84 -6.67 28.88 -11.04
CA PHE A 84 -5.86 27.67 -11.17
C PHE A 84 -6.74 26.41 -11.09
N GLU A 85 -7.58 26.27 -10.06
CA GLU A 85 -8.47 25.12 -9.88
C GLU A 85 -9.39 24.92 -11.10
N LYS A 86 -9.96 26.02 -11.63
CA LYS A 86 -10.80 26.00 -12.82
C LYS A 86 -10.03 25.58 -14.07
N SER A 87 -8.81 26.09 -14.24
CA SER A 87 -7.93 25.76 -15.37
C SER A 87 -7.53 24.28 -15.36
N VAL A 88 -7.09 23.77 -14.21
CA VAL A 88 -6.73 22.36 -14.04
C VAL A 88 -7.93 21.45 -14.29
N SER A 89 -9.08 21.77 -13.70
CA SER A 89 -10.33 21.02 -13.93
C SER A 89 -10.68 20.93 -15.41
N ARG A 90 -10.60 22.05 -16.14
CA ARG A 90 -10.88 22.08 -17.59
C ARG A 90 -9.89 21.21 -18.37
N LYS A 91 -8.59 21.33 -18.09
CA LYS A 91 -7.55 20.58 -18.79
C LYS A 91 -7.69 19.08 -18.57
N ILE A 92 -7.93 18.65 -17.34
CA ILE A 92 -8.14 17.24 -17.01
C ILE A 92 -9.41 16.72 -17.68
N ASN A 93 -10.53 17.44 -17.63
CA ASN A 93 -11.76 17.01 -18.29
C ASN A 93 -11.54 16.82 -19.81
N GLY A 94 -10.73 17.67 -20.44
CA GLY A 94 -10.31 17.49 -21.84
C GLY A 94 -9.49 16.22 -22.04
N LEU A 95 -8.48 15.98 -21.21
CA LEU A 95 -7.61 14.78 -21.29
C LEU A 95 -8.37 13.47 -21.06
N VAL A 96 -9.32 13.48 -20.13
CA VAL A 96 -10.20 12.34 -19.86
C VAL A 96 -11.05 12.01 -21.09
N GLY A 97 -11.52 13.03 -21.83
CA GLY A 97 -12.28 12.84 -23.07
C GLY A 97 -11.47 12.16 -24.19
N THR A 98 -10.16 12.36 -24.23
CA THR A 98 -9.25 11.80 -25.26
C THR A 98 -8.49 10.55 -24.80
N ALA A 99 -8.81 10.02 -23.62
CA ALA A 99 -8.01 8.99 -22.97
C ALA A 99 -8.01 7.63 -23.68
N ASN A 100 -9.07 7.34 -24.42
CA ASN A 100 -9.20 6.09 -25.18
C ASN A 100 -8.23 6.02 -26.38
N ASP A 101 -7.62 7.14 -26.77
CA ASP A 101 -6.70 7.23 -27.90
C ASP A 101 -5.22 6.99 -27.50
N THR A 102 -4.98 6.50 -26.27
CA THR A 102 -3.62 6.31 -25.75
C THR A 102 -3.02 4.96 -26.15
N PHE A 103 -1.73 4.96 -26.50
CA PHE A 103 -1.00 3.74 -26.82
C PHE A 103 -0.87 2.83 -25.58
N HIS A 104 -1.27 1.57 -25.72
CA HIS A 104 -1.08 0.56 -24.69
C HIS A 104 0.37 0.06 -24.66
N ASN A 105 0.98 0.02 -23.47
CA ASN A 105 2.35 -0.48 -23.26
C ASN A 105 2.42 -2.02 -23.08
N LYS A 106 1.31 -2.72 -23.33
CA LYS A 106 1.16 -4.18 -23.35
C LYS A 106 0.19 -4.61 -24.44
N SER A 107 0.42 -5.80 -25.00
CA SER A 107 -0.56 -6.43 -25.90
C SER A 107 -1.70 -7.09 -25.12
N THR A 108 -2.81 -7.35 -25.80
CA THR A 108 -3.94 -8.13 -25.27
C THR A 108 -3.49 -9.52 -24.81
N ASP A 109 -2.59 -10.16 -25.56
CA ASP A 109 -2.06 -11.49 -25.22
C ASP A 109 -1.23 -11.47 -23.93
N GLU A 110 -0.39 -10.44 -23.74
CA GLU A 110 0.37 -10.28 -22.49
C GLU A 110 -0.58 -10.08 -21.29
N LEU A 111 -1.69 -9.37 -21.47
CA LEU A 111 -2.70 -9.19 -20.40
C LEU A 111 -3.43 -10.48 -20.08
N THR A 112 -3.78 -11.28 -21.10
CA THR A 112 -4.41 -12.59 -20.92
C THR A 112 -3.44 -13.56 -20.24
N ALA A 113 -2.18 -13.59 -20.65
CA ALA A 113 -1.12 -14.38 -20.02
C ALA A 113 -0.97 -14.03 -18.52
N LEU A 114 -0.95 -12.75 -18.16
CA LEU A 114 -0.89 -12.33 -16.76
C LEU A 114 -2.11 -12.78 -15.94
N LYS A 115 -3.31 -12.76 -16.54
CA LYS A 115 -4.52 -13.29 -15.87
C LYS A 115 -4.42 -14.78 -15.64
N HIS A 116 -3.93 -15.54 -16.62
CA HIS A 116 -3.74 -17.00 -16.49
C HIS A 116 -2.69 -17.33 -15.41
N LEU A 117 -1.54 -16.64 -15.43
CA LEU A 117 -0.50 -16.78 -14.41
C LEU A 117 -1.03 -16.48 -12.99
N ASN A 118 -1.87 -15.46 -12.84
CA ASN A 118 -2.46 -15.10 -11.55
C ASN A 118 -3.56 -16.06 -11.09
N ALA A 119 -4.26 -16.72 -12.02
CA ALA A 119 -5.32 -17.67 -11.73
C ALA A 119 -4.81 -19.10 -11.42
N ASP A 120 -3.54 -19.39 -11.74
CA ASP A 120 -2.94 -20.70 -11.56
C ASP A 120 -2.66 -20.98 -10.06
N PRO A 121 -3.38 -21.92 -9.42
CA PRO A 121 -3.22 -22.20 -7.99
C PRO A 121 -1.99 -23.05 -7.67
N SER A 122 -1.28 -23.57 -8.69
CA SER A 122 -0.12 -24.44 -8.52
C SER A 122 1.18 -23.66 -8.28
N ILE A 123 1.22 -22.39 -8.69
CA ILE A 123 2.40 -21.53 -8.61
C ILE A 123 2.18 -20.29 -7.75
N ILE A 124 3.28 -19.76 -7.24
CA ILE A 124 3.34 -18.45 -6.60
C ILE A 124 4.46 -17.64 -7.26
N ILE A 125 4.16 -16.38 -7.58
CA ILE A 125 5.09 -15.46 -8.22
C ILE A 125 5.46 -14.38 -7.19
N LYS A 126 6.76 -14.25 -6.88
CA LYS A 126 7.27 -13.30 -5.88
C LYS A 126 8.53 -12.61 -6.39
N PRO A 127 8.80 -11.36 -5.94
CA PRO A 127 10.12 -10.77 -6.12
C PRO A 127 11.15 -11.54 -5.27
N ALA A 128 12.36 -11.68 -5.79
CA ALA A 128 13.48 -12.14 -4.98
C ALA A 128 13.87 -11.08 -3.95
N ASP A 129 14.30 -11.52 -2.77
CA ASP A 129 14.81 -10.64 -1.70
C ASP A 129 15.99 -9.77 -2.18
N LYS A 130 16.82 -10.31 -3.08
CA LYS A 130 17.97 -9.61 -3.67
C LYS A 130 18.02 -9.82 -5.19
N GLY A 131 18.54 -8.82 -5.90
CA GLY A 131 18.84 -8.91 -7.33
C GLY A 131 17.66 -8.64 -8.28
N GLY A 132 16.51 -8.16 -7.78
CA GLY A 132 15.40 -7.66 -8.61
C GLY A 132 14.69 -8.71 -9.48
N ALA A 133 15.00 -9.99 -9.30
CA ALA A 133 14.48 -11.07 -10.13
C ALA A 133 13.05 -11.45 -9.73
N THR A 134 12.22 -11.79 -10.73
CA THR A 134 10.94 -12.46 -10.50
C THR A 134 11.15 -13.97 -10.35
N VAL A 135 10.66 -14.56 -9.26
CA VAL A 135 10.78 -16.00 -8.98
C VAL A 135 9.39 -16.63 -9.05
N ILE A 136 9.30 -17.76 -9.76
CA ILE A 136 8.11 -18.61 -9.84
C ILE A 136 8.39 -19.87 -9.05
N LEU A 137 7.55 -20.18 -8.07
CA LEU A 137 7.71 -21.31 -7.15
C LEU A 137 6.46 -22.19 -7.16
N PRO A 138 6.57 -23.50 -6.93
CA PRO A 138 5.41 -24.30 -6.54
C PRO A 138 4.82 -23.79 -5.21
N VAL A 139 3.50 -23.71 -5.12
CA VAL A 139 2.81 -23.29 -3.89
C VAL A 139 3.13 -24.22 -2.71
N ALA A 140 3.29 -25.52 -2.95
CA ALA A 140 3.68 -26.48 -1.92
C ALA A 140 5.04 -26.13 -1.29
N MET A 141 6.06 -25.91 -2.12
CA MET A 141 7.40 -25.53 -1.66
C MET A 141 7.38 -24.25 -0.82
N TYR A 142 6.62 -23.23 -1.24
CA TYR A 142 6.47 -21.99 -0.49
C TYR A 142 5.80 -22.23 0.88
N LYS A 143 4.73 -23.03 0.93
CA LYS A 143 4.03 -23.39 2.17
C LYS A 143 4.90 -24.20 3.13
N ASP A 144 5.65 -25.15 2.61
CA ASP A 144 6.52 -26.01 3.41
C ASP A 144 7.65 -25.21 4.05
N GLU A 145 8.21 -24.24 3.33
CA GLU A 145 9.20 -23.33 3.91
C GLU A 145 8.60 -22.41 4.98
N CYS A 146 7.40 -21.88 4.76
CA CYS A 146 6.69 -21.14 5.80
C CYS A 146 6.51 -21.96 7.07
N ARG A 147 6.10 -23.23 6.95
CA ARG A 147 5.96 -24.14 8.11
C ARG A 147 7.30 -24.40 8.78
N ARG A 148 8.35 -24.72 7.99
CA ARG A 148 9.71 -24.94 8.50
C ARG A 148 10.21 -23.79 9.37
N LEU A 149 9.92 -22.54 8.97
CA LEU A 149 10.27 -21.35 9.75
C LEU A 149 9.39 -21.20 11.00
N LEU A 150 8.07 -21.33 10.86
CA LEU A 150 7.10 -21.09 11.95
C LEU A 150 7.11 -22.20 13.02
N ASP A 151 7.49 -23.42 12.67
CA ASP A 151 7.59 -24.55 13.59
C ASP A 151 8.89 -24.52 14.42
N ASN A 152 9.79 -23.56 14.17
CA ASN A 152 11.00 -23.37 14.97
C ASN A 152 10.66 -22.76 16.34
N THR A 153 10.54 -23.63 17.34
CA THR A 153 10.20 -23.26 18.74
C THR A 153 11.28 -22.49 19.48
N GLN A 154 12.50 -22.39 18.93
CA GLN A 154 13.54 -21.53 19.50
C GLN A 154 13.28 -20.04 19.24
N HIS A 155 12.52 -19.71 18.19
CA HIS A 155 12.24 -18.33 17.79
C HIS A 155 10.75 -17.98 17.83
N TYR A 156 9.87 -18.96 17.65
CA TYR A 156 8.43 -18.75 17.57
C TYR A 156 7.68 -19.54 18.64
N LYS A 157 6.63 -18.91 19.17
CA LYS A 157 5.69 -19.54 20.08
C LYS A 157 4.31 -19.57 19.43
N ARG A 158 3.73 -20.77 19.32
CA ARG A 158 2.36 -20.93 18.84
C ARG A 158 1.38 -20.36 19.86
N LEU A 159 0.46 -19.53 19.37
CA LEU A 159 -0.67 -19.02 20.16
C LEU A 159 -1.89 -19.92 19.94
N SER A 160 -2.72 -20.06 20.98
CA SER A 160 -3.96 -20.86 20.92
C SER A 160 -5.11 -20.13 20.24
N ARG A 161 -5.05 -18.79 20.18
CA ARG A 161 -6.02 -17.90 19.53
C ARG A 161 -5.33 -16.65 19.02
N ASP A 162 -6.04 -15.89 18.19
CA ASP A 162 -5.60 -14.57 17.75
C ASP A 162 -5.62 -13.60 18.95
N PRO A 163 -4.49 -13.00 19.35
CA PRO A 163 -4.42 -12.08 20.49
C PRO A 163 -4.88 -10.65 20.14
N THR A 164 -5.22 -10.38 18.88
CA THR A 164 -5.55 -9.03 18.40
C THR A 164 -6.68 -8.36 19.21
N PRO A 165 -7.80 -9.04 19.53
CA PRO A 165 -8.86 -8.45 20.35
C PRO A 165 -8.39 -8.09 21.77
N GLU A 166 -7.65 -8.96 22.43
CA GLU A 166 -7.17 -8.75 23.79
C GLU A 166 -6.17 -7.59 23.86
N ILE A 167 -5.25 -7.52 22.89
CA ILE A 167 -4.31 -6.40 22.77
C ILE A 167 -5.07 -5.09 22.52
N GLN A 168 -6.14 -5.12 21.71
CA GLN A 168 -6.94 -3.94 21.45
C GLN A 168 -7.68 -3.45 22.71
N GLU A 169 -8.22 -4.37 23.52
CA GLU A 169 -8.83 -4.03 24.81
C GLU A 169 -7.81 -3.41 25.78
N GLU A 170 -6.60 -3.96 25.84
CA GLU A 170 -5.50 -3.42 26.66
C GLU A 170 -5.10 -2.01 26.22
N ILE A 171 -4.95 -1.79 24.90
CA ILE A 171 -4.68 -0.45 24.34
C ILE A 171 -5.80 0.51 24.73
N SER A 172 -7.06 0.13 24.54
CA SER A 172 -8.22 0.97 24.88
C SER A 172 -8.25 1.31 26.37
N PHE A 173 -7.96 0.35 27.25
CA PHE A 173 -7.87 0.58 28.69
C PHE A 173 -6.76 1.58 29.06
N VAL A 174 -5.57 1.43 28.50
CA VAL A 174 -4.44 2.34 28.75
C VAL A 174 -4.75 3.74 28.22
N VAL A 175 -5.36 3.85 27.03
CA VAL A 175 -5.77 5.13 26.44
C VAL A 175 -6.84 5.82 27.31
N SER A 176 -7.85 5.09 27.78
CA SER A 176 -8.87 5.63 28.69
C SER A 176 -8.26 6.14 29.99
N LYS A 177 -7.37 5.35 30.62
CA LYS A 177 -6.62 5.81 31.80
C LYS A 177 -5.80 7.07 31.52
N GLY A 178 -5.16 7.15 30.35
CA GLY A 178 -4.40 8.33 29.94
C GLY A 178 -5.27 9.59 29.84
N ILE A 179 -6.53 9.46 29.39
CA ILE A 179 -7.49 10.58 29.40
C ILE A 179 -7.88 10.95 30.83
N ASP A 180 -8.26 9.97 31.66
CA ASP A 180 -8.75 10.20 33.02
C ASP A 180 -7.70 10.88 33.92
N ASN A 181 -6.42 10.62 33.66
CA ASN A 181 -5.29 11.21 34.38
C ASN A 181 -4.68 12.45 33.67
N ASP A 182 -5.31 12.96 32.60
CA ASP A 182 -4.83 14.12 31.82
C ASP A 182 -3.41 13.96 31.24
N TRP A 183 -2.98 12.71 31.01
CA TRP A 183 -1.70 12.41 30.36
C TRP A 183 -1.76 12.66 28.86
N ILE A 184 -2.92 12.40 28.25
CA ILE A 184 -3.18 12.59 26.83
C ILE A 184 -4.53 13.29 26.62
N THR A 185 -4.61 14.05 25.55
CA THR A 185 -5.84 14.69 25.08
C THR A 185 -6.73 13.70 24.34
N LYS A 186 -8.02 14.05 24.18
CA LYS A 186 -8.98 13.28 23.35
C LYS A 186 -8.51 13.11 21.90
N HIS A 187 -7.78 14.08 21.35
CA HIS A 187 -7.25 14.01 19.99
C HIS A 187 -6.14 12.95 19.86
N GLU A 188 -5.26 12.89 20.85
CA GLU A 188 -4.16 11.91 20.88
C GLU A 188 -4.71 10.51 21.14
N ALA A 189 -5.71 10.38 22.02
CA ALA A 189 -6.43 9.13 22.23
C ALA A 189 -7.08 8.60 20.95
N ALA A 190 -7.72 9.47 20.15
CA ALA A 190 -8.30 9.10 18.88
C ALA A 190 -7.25 8.66 17.84
N PHE A 191 -6.02 9.19 17.92
CA PHE A 191 -4.90 8.75 17.09
C PHE A 191 -4.33 7.40 17.53
N LEU A 192 -4.21 7.17 18.84
CA LEU A 192 -3.67 5.94 19.43
C LEU A 192 -4.63 4.74 19.32
N THR A 193 -5.92 5.00 19.14
CA THR A 193 -6.93 3.95 19.00
C THR A 193 -7.09 3.54 17.54
N GLN A 194 -6.88 2.25 17.24
CA GLN A 194 -7.15 1.69 15.92
C GLN A 194 -8.60 1.20 15.84
N PRO A 195 -9.50 1.83 15.05
CA PRO A 195 -10.90 1.42 14.98
C PRO A 195 -11.11 0.02 14.38
N ASN A 196 -10.21 -0.44 13.52
CA ASN A 196 -10.32 -1.74 12.84
C ASN A 196 -8.97 -2.47 12.89
N PRO A 197 -8.60 -3.07 14.04
CA PRO A 197 -7.35 -3.80 14.16
C PRO A 197 -7.39 -5.02 13.23
N LYS A 198 -6.24 -5.34 12.62
CA LYS A 198 -6.10 -6.48 11.71
C LYS A 198 -4.93 -7.33 12.14
N THR A 199 -5.15 -8.63 12.17
CA THR A 199 -4.09 -9.63 12.37
C THR A 199 -3.08 -9.50 11.22
N PRO A 200 -1.77 -9.41 11.52
CA PRO A 200 -0.76 -9.30 10.48
C PRO A 200 -0.66 -10.60 9.66
N TYR A 201 -0.36 -10.47 8.36
CA TYR A 201 -0.13 -11.61 7.49
C TYR A 201 1.35 -11.96 7.45
N PHE A 202 1.66 -13.25 7.57
CA PHE A 202 3.01 -13.78 7.37
C PHE A 202 3.27 -14.07 5.89
N TYR A 203 4.40 -13.63 5.38
CA TYR A 203 4.91 -14.02 4.06
C TYR A 203 6.44 -14.01 4.04
N ILE A 204 7.01 -14.70 3.06
CA ILE A 204 8.46 -14.81 2.86
C ILE A 204 8.84 -14.41 1.44
N LEU A 205 10.07 -13.91 1.28
CA LEU A 205 10.63 -13.63 -0.03
C LEU A 205 11.70 -14.68 -0.39
N PRO A 206 11.73 -15.19 -1.62
CA PRO A 206 12.75 -16.14 -2.04
C PRO A 206 14.13 -15.48 -2.10
N LYS A 207 15.14 -16.14 -1.53
CA LYS A 207 16.54 -15.73 -1.58
C LYS A 207 17.30 -16.51 -2.65
N ILE A 208 17.77 -15.81 -3.68
CA ILE A 208 18.60 -16.41 -4.73
C ILE A 208 20.07 -16.37 -4.26
N HIS A 209 20.67 -17.53 -3.98
CA HIS A 209 22.11 -17.65 -3.67
C HIS A 209 22.90 -18.13 -4.89
N LYS A 210 24.16 -17.71 -5.02
CA LYS A 210 25.06 -18.18 -6.08
C LYS A 210 25.33 -19.67 -5.90
N GLY A 211 24.94 -20.49 -6.88
CA GLY A 211 25.35 -21.89 -6.99
C GLY A 211 24.54 -22.93 -6.20
N LYS A 212 23.43 -22.56 -5.57
CA LYS A 212 22.46 -23.50 -4.98
C LYS A 212 21.04 -23.13 -5.41
N ILE A 213 20.17 -24.14 -5.54
CA ILE A 213 18.73 -23.94 -5.70
C ILE A 213 18.28 -22.92 -4.65
N PRO A 214 17.52 -21.87 -5.00
CA PRO A 214 17.10 -20.85 -4.04
C PRO A 214 16.40 -21.48 -2.84
N HIS A 215 17.03 -21.41 -1.66
CA HIS A 215 16.37 -21.69 -0.40
C HIS A 215 15.51 -20.46 -0.09
N PRO A 216 14.17 -20.59 0.02
CA PRO A 216 13.36 -19.44 0.40
C PRO A 216 13.75 -19.04 1.83
N GLY A 217 13.99 -17.75 2.09
CA GLY A 217 14.71 -17.35 3.30
C GLY A 217 14.42 -15.93 3.76
N ASP A 218 14.30 -15.84 5.08
CA ASP A 218 13.95 -14.77 6.02
C ASP A 218 12.53 -14.17 5.93
N PRO A 219 11.77 -14.23 7.06
CA PRO A 219 10.51 -13.52 7.19
C PRO A 219 10.69 -12.02 7.11
N SER A 220 9.86 -11.36 6.31
CA SER A 220 9.65 -9.92 6.38
C SER A 220 8.25 -9.69 6.96
N CYS A 221 8.16 -9.14 8.17
CA CYS A 221 6.90 -8.59 8.67
C CYS A 221 6.68 -7.23 8.00
N PRO A 222 5.50 -6.96 7.41
CA PRO A 222 5.13 -5.60 7.06
C PRO A 222 4.91 -4.82 8.35
N GLY A 223 5.62 -3.69 8.50
CA GLY A 223 5.36 -2.69 9.54
C GLY A 223 4.18 -1.78 9.19
#